data_AF-A0A7K0BJF8-F1
#
_entry.id   AF-A0A7K0BJF8-F1
#
_cell.length_a   1.000
_cell.length_b   1.000
_cell.length_c   1.000
_cell.angle_alpha   90.00
_cell.angle_beta   90.00
_cell.angle_gamma   90.00
#
_symmetry.space_group_name_H-M   'P 1'
#
loop_
_entity.id
_entity.type
_entity.pdbx_description
1 polymer ?
#
loop_
_entity_poly.entity_id
_entity_poly.type
_entity_poly.pdbx_seq_one_letter_code
_entity_poly.pdbx_strand_id
1 'polypeptide(L)'
;MKKLFLFLVLFVSTISFAQKSKAKPAPKNIILATVDNVSAEVISEKSGKRVVLFVKNEGKIDTLEVKKLDKITFKPTNFTLKSYMTQGKKLYHVSWKEEIKVDTKLKKENGVLTEDQLWDVVAKTLLLGNIHKSSHIKETVFLDTNKTASHEVEKNRSEGFEFSLNADGSFGLKTKTQNSIYVYNVTTSKYEIKGAPKSSGTKKKR
;
A
#
# COMPACT_ATOMS: atom_id res chain seq x y z
N MET A 1 48.94 66.35 17.33
CA MET A 1 48.62 66.52 15.89
C MET A 1 48.15 65.17 15.37
N LYS A 2 46.85 65.04 15.12
CA LYS A 2 46.20 65.05 13.81
C LYS A 2 46.05 63.63 13.26
N LYS A 3 44.77 63.27 13.10
CA LYS A 3 44.23 62.20 12.24
C LYS A 3 44.26 60.78 12.82
N LEU A 4 43.30 60.48 13.69
CA LEU A 4 42.64 59.16 13.65
C LEU A 4 41.20 59.22 14.18
N PHE A 5 40.48 60.31 13.86
CA PHE A 5 39.12 60.59 14.35
C PHE A 5 38.06 60.45 13.26
N LEU A 6 38.30 59.67 12.20
CA LEU A 6 37.41 59.70 11.04
C LEU A 6 37.36 58.36 10.28
N PHE A 7 36.91 57.28 10.91
CA PHE A 7 36.46 56.08 10.19
C PHE A 7 35.49 55.18 11.00
N LEU A 8 34.68 55.77 11.89
CA LEU A 8 33.68 55.02 12.69
C LEU A 8 32.22 55.46 12.44
N VAL A 9 31.94 56.06 11.28
CA VAL A 9 30.57 56.50 10.92
C VAL A 9 30.32 56.19 9.46
N LEU A 10 30.30 54.91 9.06
CA LEU A 10 29.68 54.52 7.77
C LEU A 10 29.41 53.01 7.64
N PHE A 11 28.81 52.35 8.64
CA PHE A 11 28.38 50.94 8.46
C PHE A 11 27.13 50.53 9.24
N VAL A 12 26.13 51.42 9.31
CA VAL A 12 24.82 51.07 9.88
C VAL A 12 23.72 51.62 8.99
N SER A 13 23.23 50.82 8.04
CA SER A 13 21.82 50.80 7.58
C SER A 13 21.62 50.00 6.28
N THR A 14 21.82 48.69 6.33
CA THR A 14 21.02 47.76 5.50
C THR A 14 20.45 46.68 6.42
N ILE A 15 19.57 47.10 7.33
CA ILE A 15 18.70 46.15 8.03
C ILE A 15 17.67 45.71 7.00
N SER A 16 18.01 44.66 6.26
CA SER A 16 17.06 43.88 5.50
C SER A 16 16.06 43.30 6.50
N PHE A 17 14.91 43.95 6.67
CA PHE A 17 13.75 43.33 7.29
C PHE A 17 13.29 42.21 6.36
N ALA A 18 13.89 41.02 6.53
CA ALA A 18 13.34 39.80 6.01
C ALA A 18 12.00 39.59 6.71
N GLN A 19 10.90 40.00 6.06
CA GLN A 19 9.56 39.52 6.41
C GLN A 19 9.65 38.00 6.44
N LYS A 20 9.63 37.41 7.64
CA LYS A 20 9.39 35.98 7.83
C LYS A 20 8.11 35.67 7.08
N SER A 21 8.24 35.06 5.92
CA SER A 21 7.10 34.53 5.19
C SER A 21 6.34 33.64 6.17
N LYS A 22 5.04 33.89 6.33
CA LYS A 22 4.18 33.01 7.12
C LYS A 22 4.41 31.60 6.58
N ALA A 23 4.93 30.71 7.43
CA ALA A 23 5.14 29.32 7.06
C ALA A 23 3.81 28.79 6.52
N LYS A 24 3.82 28.33 5.26
CA LYS A 24 2.65 27.65 4.70
C LYS A 24 2.30 26.50 5.66
N PRO A 25 1.03 26.33 6.06
CA PRO A 25 0.64 25.23 6.92
C PRO A 25 1.12 23.93 6.30
N ALA A 26 1.85 23.13 7.08
CA ALA A 26 2.32 21.84 6.64
C ALA A 26 1.10 21.01 6.17
N PRO A 27 1.20 20.29 5.04
CA PRO A 27 0.11 19.46 4.57
C PRO A 27 -0.27 18.47 5.67
N LYS A 28 -1.53 18.54 6.12
CA LYS A 28 -2.06 17.66 7.16
C LYS A 28 -2.18 16.24 6.59
N ASN A 29 -1.64 15.26 7.31
CA ASN A 29 -1.76 13.86 6.95
C ASN A 29 -3.23 13.45 6.84
N ILE A 30 -3.53 12.52 5.94
CA ILE A 30 -4.88 11.95 5.80
C ILE A 30 -4.89 10.62 6.54
N ILE A 31 -5.67 10.50 7.60
CA ILE A 31 -5.84 9.25 8.35
C ILE A 31 -6.78 8.33 7.58
N LEU A 32 -6.32 7.12 7.27
CA LEU A 32 -7.09 6.08 6.59
C LEU A 32 -7.79 5.14 7.57
N ALA A 33 -7.08 4.73 8.63
CA ALA A 33 -7.61 3.86 9.69
C ALA A 33 -6.73 3.94 10.95
N THR A 34 -7.28 3.56 12.10
CA THR A 34 -6.56 3.52 13.39
C THR A 34 -6.95 2.28 14.17
N VAL A 35 -5.99 1.67 14.87
CA VAL A 35 -6.23 0.59 15.84
C VAL A 35 -5.15 0.62 16.91
N ASP A 36 -5.51 0.42 18.17
CA ASP A 36 -4.59 0.48 19.30
C ASP A 36 -3.75 1.79 19.27
N ASN A 37 -2.43 1.66 19.27
CA ASN A 37 -1.48 2.77 19.15
C ASN A 37 -0.95 2.99 17.73
N VAL A 38 -1.61 2.41 16.71
CA VAL A 38 -1.20 2.44 15.30
C VAL A 38 -2.21 3.22 14.45
N SER A 39 -1.72 4.15 13.63
CA SER A 39 -2.51 4.82 12.59
C SER A 39 -1.93 4.57 11.20
N ALA A 40 -2.80 4.24 10.24
CA ALA A 40 -2.46 4.21 8.82
C ALA A 40 -2.78 5.57 8.20
N GLU A 41 -1.79 6.22 7.61
CA GLU A 41 -1.92 7.60 7.12
C GLU A 41 -1.30 7.76 5.73
N VAL A 42 -1.89 8.63 4.91
CA VAL A 42 -1.25 9.16 3.70
C VAL A 42 -0.50 10.42 4.07
N ILE A 43 0.80 10.41 3.83
CA ILE A 43 1.67 11.57 4.03
C ILE A 43 2.13 12.09 2.66
N SER A 44 2.24 13.41 2.58
CA SER A 44 2.70 14.13 1.38
C SER A 44 4.05 14.75 1.67
N GLU A 45 5.08 14.32 0.95
CA GLU A 45 6.43 14.82 1.06
C GLU A 45 6.93 15.38 -0.28
N LYS A 46 8.09 16.02 -0.27
CA LYS A 46 8.71 16.55 -1.50
C LYS A 46 8.97 15.46 -2.56
N SER A 47 9.18 14.22 -2.12
CA SER A 47 9.45 13.04 -2.95
C SER A 47 8.20 12.34 -3.49
N GLY A 48 7.00 12.74 -3.06
CA GLY A 48 5.73 12.14 -3.46
C GLY A 48 4.81 11.85 -2.28
N LYS A 49 3.75 11.09 -2.54
CA LYS A 49 2.82 10.61 -1.50
C LYS A 49 3.18 9.17 -1.13
N ARG A 50 2.98 8.81 0.14
CA ARG A 50 3.14 7.44 0.61
C ARG A 50 2.13 7.12 1.69
N VAL A 51 1.78 5.84 1.77
CA VAL A 51 1.01 5.27 2.87
C VAL A 51 2.00 4.78 3.91
N VAL A 52 1.79 5.15 5.17
CA VAL A 52 2.63 4.75 6.30
C VAL A 52 1.78 4.24 7.46
N LEU A 53 2.38 3.43 8.32
CA LEU A 53 1.90 3.18 9.67
C LEU A 53 2.70 4.04 10.64
N PHE A 54 2.03 4.89 11.42
CA PHE A 54 2.61 5.52 12.61
C PHE A 54 2.31 4.67 13.83
N VAL A 55 3.35 4.27 14.56
CA VAL A 55 3.25 3.48 15.79
C VAL A 55 3.66 4.39 16.94
N LYS A 56 2.70 4.74 17.80
CA LYS A 56 2.91 5.63 18.93
C LYS A 56 3.32 4.81 20.15
N ASN A 57 4.59 4.84 20.49
CA ASN A 57 5.12 4.31 21.74
C ASN A 57 5.38 5.49 22.68
N GLU A 58 5.28 5.32 24.00
CA GLU A 58 5.37 6.40 24.98
C GLU A 58 6.58 7.32 24.73
N GLY A 59 6.35 8.51 24.15
CA GLY A 59 7.39 9.48 23.81
C GLY A 59 8.10 9.30 22.45
N LYS A 60 7.81 8.24 21.68
CA LYS A 60 8.41 7.96 20.37
C LYS A 60 7.39 7.51 19.33
N ILE A 61 7.46 8.12 18.14
CA ILE A 61 6.65 7.69 16.99
C ILE A 61 7.55 6.98 15.99
N ASP A 62 7.32 5.69 15.77
CA ASP A 62 7.94 4.95 14.68
C ASP A 62 7.08 5.06 13.41
N THR A 63 7.73 5.16 12.25
CA THR A 63 7.07 5.24 10.94
C THR A 63 7.47 4.04 10.10
N LEU A 64 6.50 3.26 9.62
CA LEU A 64 6.70 2.12 8.74
C LEU A 64 6.09 2.42 7.37
N GLU A 65 6.85 2.26 6.29
CA GLU A 65 6.35 2.53 4.94
C GLU A 65 5.54 1.33 4.42
N VAL A 66 4.27 1.57 4.08
CA VAL A 66 3.34 0.55 3.57
C VAL A 66 3.38 0.49 2.05
N LYS A 67 3.35 1.66 1.40
CA LYS A 67 3.30 1.78 -0.06
C LYS A 67 3.77 3.16 -0.51
N LYS A 68 4.65 3.19 -1.52
CA LYS A 68 4.94 4.40 -2.30
C LYS A 68 3.82 4.61 -3.32
N LEU A 69 3.35 5.84 -3.46
CA LEU A 69 2.26 6.16 -4.37
C LEU A 69 2.82 6.84 -5.63
N ASP A 70 2.92 6.07 -6.71
CA ASP A 70 3.37 6.57 -8.02
C ASP A 70 2.30 7.42 -8.72
N LYS A 71 1.03 7.23 -8.33
CA LYS A 71 -0.11 7.97 -8.86
C LYS A 71 -0.40 9.20 -8.01
N ILE A 72 -0.67 10.33 -8.68
CA ILE A 72 -1.05 11.61 -8.06
C ILE A 72 -2.28 11.47 -7.14
N THR A 73 -3.13 10.48 -7.42
CA THR A 73 -4.40 10.26 -6.72
C THR A 73 -4.53 8.80 -6.25
N PHE A 74 -4.14 8.54 -4.98
CA PHE A 74 -4.48 7.31 -4.27
C PHE A 74 -5.88 7.44 -3.66
N LYS A 75 -6.79 6.54 -4.03
CA LYS A 75 -8.18 6.51 -3.56
C LYS A 75 -8.55 5.08 -3.18
N PRO A 76 -8.02 4.57 -2.04
CA PRO A 76 -8.40 3.25 -1.58
C PRO A 76 -9.87 3.25 -1.17
N THR A 77 -10.53 2.14 -1.41
CA THR A 77 -11.85 1.81 -0.87
C THR A 77 -11.69 0.70 0.15
N ASN A 78 -12.59 0.64 1.13
CA ASN A 78 -12.57 -0.38 2.19
C ASN A 78 -11.20 -0.54 2.87
N PHE A 79 -10.52 0.58 3.14
CA PHE A 79 -9.25 0.55 3.86
C PHE A 79 -9.51 0.10 5.30
N THR A 80 -8.82 -0.95 5.74
CA THR A 80 -8.93 -1.50 7.09
C THR A 80 -7.54 -1.70 7.70
N LEU A 81 -7.47 -1.45 9.00
CA LEU A 81 -6.32 -1.73 9.85
C LEU A 81 -6.87 -2.45 11.08
N LYS A 82 -6.44 -3.70 11.30
CA LYS A 82 -6.90 -4.52 12.43
C LYS A 82 -5.72 -5.13 13.14
N SER A 83 -5.77 -5.20 14.47
CA SER A 83 -4.85 -6.04 15.24
C SER A 83 -5.44 -7.44 15.41
N TYR A 84 -4.57 -8.44 15.49
CA TYR A 84 -4.94 -9.82 15.76
C TYR A 84 -3.84 -10.50 16.59
N MET A 85 -4.22 -11.56 17.30
CA MET A 85 -3.29 -12.36 18.09
C MET A 85 -3.00 -13.66 17.37
N THR A 86 -1.72 -14.06 17.31
CA THR A 86 -1.29 -15.38 16.84
C THR A 86 -0.19 -15.88 17.75
N GLN A 87 -0.35 -17.09 18.32
CA GLN A 87 0.66 -17.69 19.20
C GLN A 87 1.18 -16.74 20.30
N GLY A 88 0.28 -15.96 20.92
CA GLY A 88 0.63 -14.98 21.96
C GLY A 88 1.26 -13.67 21.46
N LYS A 89 1.47 -13.51 20.15
CA LYS A 89 2.01 -12.29 19.55
C LYS A 89 0.92 -11.46 18.88
N LYS A 90 0.91 -10.16 19.16
CA LYS A 90 0.03 -9.19 18.48
C LYS A 90 0.64 -8.76 17.16
N LEU A 91 -0.10 -8.93 16.07
CA LEU A 91 0.27 -8.50 14.72
C LEU A 91 -0.85 -7.64 14.12
N TYR A 92 -0.57 -7.03 12.98
CA TYR A 92 -1.50 -6.09 12.33
C TYR A 92 -1.76 -6.49 10.89
N HIS A 93 -3.03 -6.44 10.46
CA HIS A 93 -3.46 -6.65 9.10
C HIS A 93 -3.93 -5.32 8.52
N VAL A 94 -3.28 -4.90 7.44
CA VAL A 94 -3.64 -3.73 6.63
C VAL A 94 -4.23 -4.26 5.32
N SER A 95 -5.43 -3.82 4.96
CA SER A 95 -6.07 -4.25 3.72
C SER A 95 -6.83 -3.11 3.06
N TRP A 96 -6.76 -3.02 1.74
CA TRP A 96 -7.56 -2.06 0.99
C TRP A 96 -7.83 -2.53 -0.44
N LYS A 97 -8.76 -1.83 -1.10
CA LYS A 97 -9.13 -2.08 -2.49
C LYS A 97 -8.86 -0.86 -3.35
N GLU A 98 -8.37 -1.07 -4.56
CA GLU A 98 -8.23 -0.05 -5.60
C GLU A 98 -9.04 -0.47 -6.83
N GLU A 99 -9.83 0.45 -7.38
CA GLU A 99 -10.56 0.19 -8.62
C GLU A 99 -9.61 0.16 -9.81
N ILE A 100 -9.78 -0.86 -10.66
CA ILE A 100 -9.16 -0.94 -11.96
C ILE A 100 -10.23 -0.55 -12.97
N LYS A 101 -10.01 0.57 -13.67
CA LYS A 101 -10.86 0.98 -14.78
C LYS A 101 -9.99 1.33 -15.98
N VAL A 102 -10.18 0.59 -17.07
CA VAL A 102 -9.59 0.89 -18.37
C VAL A 102 -10.74 1.02 -19.36
N ASP A 103 -10.80 2.13 -20.06
CA ASP A 103 -11.80 2.37 -21.10
C ASP A 103 -11.09 2.91 -22.33
N THR A 104 -11.02 2.09 -23.36
CA THR A 104 -10.43 2.41 -24.66
C THR A 104 -11.37 1.92 -25.76
N LYS A 105 -11.16 2.38 -26.99
CA LYS A 105 -11.97 1.96 -28.13
C LYS A 105 -12.01 0.44 -28.36
N LEU A 106 -10.95 -0.29 -27.96
CA LEU A 106 -10.81 -1.72 -28.22
C LEU A 106 -10.92 -2.58 -26.95
N LYS A 107 -10.91 -1.96 -25.77
CA LYS A 107 -10.86 -2.68 -24.50
C LYS A 107 -11.55 -1.88 -23.40
N LYS A 108 -12.46 -2.56 -22.70
CA LYS A 108 -13.02 -2.14 -21.43
C LYS A 108 -12.61 -3.14 -20.35
N GLU A 109 -12.06 -2.64 -19.25
CA GLU A 109 -11.74 -3.45 -18.08
C GLU A 109 -12.28 -2.76 -16.84
N ASN A 110 -13.10 -3.48 -16.09
CA ASN A 110 -13.54 -3.09 -14.76
C ASN A 110 -13.07 -4.16 -13.79
N GLY A 111 -12.38 -3.77 -12.74
CA GLY A 111 -11.83 -4.71 -11.78
C GLY A 111 -11.53 -4.09 -10.45
N VAL A 112 -11.04 -4.93 -9.55
CA VAL A 112 -10.64 -4.57 -8.20
C VAL A 112 -9.28 -5.20 -7.94
N LEU A 113 -8.33 -4.38 -7.51
CA LEU A 113 -7.10 -4.80 -6.86
C LEU A 113 -7.36 -4.81 -5.36
N THR A 114 -7.17 -5.95 -4.70
CA THR A 114 -7.13 -6.05 -3.25
C THR A 114 -5.68 -6.25 -2.81
N GLU A 115 -5.22 -5.45 -1.86
CA GLU A 115 -3.90 -5.58 -1.28
C GLU A 115 -4.05 -5.90 0.21
N ASP A 116 -3.35 -6.94 0.66
CA ASP A 116 -3.35 -7.42 2.04
C ASP A 116 -1.90 -7.48 2.53
N GLN A 117 -1.64 -6.82 3.66
CA GLN A 117 -0.33 -6.82 4.29
C GLN A 117 -0.42 -7.21 5.75
N LEU A 118 0.47 -8.12 6.19
CA LEU A 118 0.62 -8.50 7.60
C LEU A 118 1.91 -7.90 8.14
N TRP A 119 1.80 -7.21 9.26
CA TRP A 119 2.89 -6.46 9.87
C TRP A 119 3.15 -6.89 11.31
N ASP A 120 4.44 -7.07 11.60
CA ASP A 120 4.98 -7.01 12.95
C ASP A 120 5.50 -5.58 13.18
N VAL A 121 4.69 -4.75 13.82
CA VAL A 121 5.05 -3.35 14.06
C VAL A 121 6.15 -3.18 15.11
N VAL A 122 6.29 -4.15 16.02
CA VAL A 122 7.33 -4.13 17.07
C VAL A 122 8.68 -4.45 16.43
N ALA A 123 8.74 -5.50 15.63
CA ALA A 123 9.94 -5.87 14.87
C ALA A 123 10.12 -5.02 13.58
N LYS A 124 9.21 -4.08 13.30
CA LYS A 124 9.22 -3.21 12.12
C LYS A 124 9.33 -3.99 10.80
N THR A 125 8.67 -5.14 10.74
CA THR A 125 8.84 -6.13 9.66
C THR A 125 7.51 -6.39 8.95
N LEU A 126 7.55 -6.35 7.61
CA LEU A 126 6.48 -6.84 6.76
C LEU A 126 6.58 -8.37 6.69
N LEU A 127 5.56 -9.07 7.18
CA LEU A 127 5.50 -10.53 7.22
C LEU A 127 4.90 -11.13 5.95
N LEU A 128 3.96 -10.42 5.34
CA LEU A 128 3.31 -10.79 4.07
C LEU A 128 2.89 -9.51 3.36
N GLY A 129 3.17 -9.42 2.06
CA GLY A 129 2.48 -8.52 1.15
C GLY A 129 1.84 -9.34 0.03
N ASN A 130 0.52 -9.26 -0.11
CA ASN A 130 -0.24 -10.00 -1.11
C ASN A 130 -1.09 -9.04 -1.94
N ILE A 131 -1.10 -9.25 -3.26
CA ILE A 131 -1.95 -8.50 -4.20
C ILE A 131 -2.79 -9.50 -4.98
N HIS A 132 -4.10 -9.30 -4.95
CA HIS A 132 -5.07 -10.04 -5.76
C HIS A 132 -5.77 -9.08 -6.71
N LYS A 133 -5.91 -9.46 -7.98
CA LYS A 133 -6.68 -8.70 -8.95
C LYS A 133 -7.79 -9.56 -9.49
N SER A 134 -9.00 -9.01 -9.51
CA SER A 134 -10.15 -9.58 -10.19
C SER A 134 -10.66 -8.57 -11.21
N SER A 135 -10.66 -8.94 -12.48
CA SER A 135 -11.04 -8.06 -13.59
C SER A 135 -12.06 -8.73 -14.49
N HIS A 136 -13.05 -7.96 -14.90
CA HIS A 136 -13.95 -8.24 -15.99
C HIS A 136 -13.49 -7.46 -17.23
N ILE A 137 -13.17 -8.16 -18.32
CA ILE A 137 -12.54 -7.59 -19.51
C ILE A 137 -13.42 -7.87 -20.73
N LYS A 138 -13.75 -6.82 -21.47
CA LYS A 138 -14.36 -6.87 -22.81
C LYS A 138 -13.37 -6.30 -23.83
N GLU A 139 -13.02 -7.08 -24.83
CA GLU A 139 -12.03 -6.73 -25.86
C GLU A 139 -12.64 -6.92 -27.26
N THR A 140 -12.47 -5.93 -28.13
CA THR A 140 -12.74 -6.06 -29.56
C THR A 140 -11.54 -6.69 -30.24
N VAL A 141 -11.73 -7.86 -30.85
CA VAL A 141 -10.69 -8.59 -31.57
C VAL A 141 -10.99 -8.54 -33.05
N PHE A 142 -10.02 -8.10 -33.85
CA PHE A 142 -10.12 -8.09 -35.30
C PHE A 142 -9.75 -9.45 -35.87
N LEU A 143 -10.52 -9.90 -36.86
CA LEU A 143 -10.35 -11.20 -37.50
C LEU A 143 -9.41 -11.15 -38.72
N ASP A 144 -9.12 -9.93 -39.20
CA ASP A 144 -8.24 -9.68 -40.33
C ASP A 144 -7.31 -8.50 -40.07
N THR A 145 -6.19 -8.46 -40.80
CA THR A 145 -5.16 -7.41 -40.68
C THR A 145 -5.68 -6.02 -41.07
N ASN A 146 -6.65 -5.95 -41.97
CA ASN A 146 -7.26 -4.71 -42.45
C ASN A 146 -8.31 -4.16 -41.47
N LYS A 147 -8.60 -4.87 -40.37
CA LYS A 147 -9.60 -4.54 -39.35
C LYS A 147 -11.02 -4.38 -39.93
N THR A 148 -11.34 -5.12 -40.98
CA THR A 148 -12.65 -5.04 -41.65
C THR A 148 -13.73 -5.90 -40.99
N ALA A 149 -13.32 -6.96 -40.28
CA ALA A 149 -14.18 -7.81 -39.48
C ALA A 149 -13.69 -7.87 -38.03
N SER A 150 -14.62 -7.85 -37.07
CA SER A 150 -14.31 -7.95 -35.64
C SER A 150 -15.40 -8.68 -34.87
N HIS A 151 -15.06 -9.14 -33.67
CA HIS A 151 -16.02 -9.63 -32.69
C HIS A 151 -15.60 -9.21 -31.28
N GLU A 152 -16.53 -9.30 -30.34
CA GLU A 152 -16.27 -9.04 -28.93
C GLU A 152 -15.86 -10.33 -28.21
N VAL A 153 -14.90 -10.21 -27.31
CA VAL A 153 -14.44 -11.26 -26.41
C VAL A 153 -14.60 -10.76 -24.98
N GLU A 154 -15.28 -11.56 -24.16
CA GLU A 154 -15.52 -11.27 -22.76
C GLU A 154 -14.84 -12.32 -21.89
N LYS A 155 -14.05 -11.88 -20.90
CA LYS A 155 -13.33 -12.78 -20.00
C LYS A 155 -13.25 -12.22 -18.59
N ASN A 156 -13.39 -13.12 -17.61
CA ASN A 156 -13.06 -12.84 -16.22
C ASN A 156 -11.65 -13.32 -15.92
N ARG A 157 -10.81 -12.42 -15.43
CA ARG A 157 -9.42 -12.69 -15.06
C ARG A 157 -9.25 -12.55 -13.56
N SER A 158 -8.56 -13.52 -12.95
CA SER A 158 -8.12 -13.46 -11.57
C SER A 158 -6.61 -13.66 -11.56
N GLU A 159 -5.88 -12.75 -10.93
CA GLU A 159 -4.42 -12.78 -10.81
C GLU A 159 -4.01 -12.69 -9.33
N GLY A 160 -2.91 -13.34 -8.97
CA GLY A 160 -2.46 -13.42 -7.58
C GLY A 160 -3.26 -14.41 -6.74
N PHE A 161 -3.11 -14.30 -5.43
CA PHE A 161 -3.77 -15.18 -4.46
C PHE A 161 -4.85 -14.43 -3.71
N GLU A 162 -6.04 -15.02 -3.62
CA GLU A 162 -7.08 -14.57 -2.70
C GLU A 162 -6.62 -14.85 -1.26
N PHE A 163 -6.62 -13.81 -0.43
CA PHE A 163 -6.17 -13.87 0.96
C PHE A 163 -7.35 -14.08 1.92
N SER A 164 -7.11 -14.87 2.98
CA SER A 164 -8.06 -15.04 4.08
C SER A 164 -7.29 -15.14 5.40
N LEU A 165 -7.64 -14.29 6.39
CA LEU A 165 -7.07 -14.37 7.74
C LEU A 165 -8.04 -15.13 8.65
N ASN A 166 -7.56 -16.17 9.29
CA ASN A 166 -8.33 -16.98 10.24
C ASN A 166 -8.26 -16.38 11.65
N ALA A 167 -9.21 -16.75 12.50
CA ALA A 167 -9.28 -16.25 13.87
C ALA A 167 -8.10 -16.69 14.76
N ASP A 168 -7.46 -17.82 14.44
CA ASP A 168 -6.25 -18.31 15.11
C ASP A 168 -4.96 -17.57 14.64
N GLY A 169 -5.10 -16.63 13.71
CA GLY A 169 -4.01 -15.86 13.12
C GLY A 169 -3.21 -16.61 12.06
N SER A 170 -3.63 -17.82 11.66
CA SER A 170 -3.17 -18.43 10.40
C SER A 170 -3.82 -17.73 9.20
N PHE A 171 -3.24 -17.85 8.02
CA PHE A 171 -3.86 -17.31 6.80
C PHE A 171 -3.85 -18.29 5.64
N GLY A 172 -4.81 -18.14 4.73
CA GLY A 172 -4.91 -18.88 3.49
C GLY A 172 -4.56 -18.00 2.28
N LEU A 173 -3.82 -18.57 1.33
CA LEU A 173 -3.61 -18.03 -0.02
C LEU A 173 -4.17 -19.01 -1.04
N LYS A 174 -5.14 -18.54 -1.82
CA LYS A 174 -5.90 -19.39 -2.74
C LYS A 174 -5.87 -18.87 -4.16
N THR A 175 -5.69 -19.77 -5.11
CA THR A 175 -6.00 -19.55 -6.54
C THR A 175 -7.05 -20.56 -6.99
N LYS A 176 -7.36 -20.57 -8.29
CA LYS A 176 -8.24 -21.60 -8.87
C LYS A 176 -7.69 -23.02 -8.74
N THR A 177 -6.37 -23.19 -8.64
CA THR A 177 -5.71 -24.51 -8.68
C THR A 177 -4.92 -24.84 -7.43
N GLN A 178 -4.67 -23.85 -6.56
CA GLN A 178 -3.83 -24.00 -5.39
C GLN A 178 -4.53 -23.46 -4.15
N ASN A 179 -4.32 -24.14 -3.03
CA ASN A 179 -4.72 -23.65 -1.71
C ASN A 179 -3.61 -23.95 -0.70
N SER A 180 -3.06 -22.90 -0.11
CA SER A 180 -1.95 -22.95 0.84
C SER A 180 -2.38 -22.27 2.15
N ILE A 181 -2.11 -22.93 3.27
CA ILE A 181 -2.34 -22.37 4.61
C ILE A 181 -0.99 -22.07 5.23
N TYR A 182 -0.84 -20.91 5.86
CA TYR A 182 0.37 -20.48 6.54
C TYR A 182 0.10 -20.27 8.02
N VAL A 183 1.02 -20.72 8.86
CA VAL A 183 0.96 -20.61 10.32
C VAL A 183 2.18 -19.85 10.80
N TYR A 184 2.00 -19.03 11.83
CA TYR A 184 3.10 -18.30 12.44
C TYR A 184 4.01 -19.24 13.23
N ASN A 185 5.30 -19.23 12.92
CA ASN A 185 6.34 -19.94 13.67
C ASN A 185 7.04 -18.95 14.61
N VAL A 186 6.90 -19.16 15.91
CA VAL A 186 7.45 -18.29 16.96
C VAL A 186 8.98 -18.30 16.94
N THR A 187 9.60 -19.44 16.66
CA THR A 187 11.05 -19.62 16.62
C THR A 187 11.69 -18.82 15.48
N THR A 188 11.09 -18.87 14.30
CA THR A 188 11.62 -18.15 13.11
C THR A 188 11.03 -16.75 12.96
N SER A 189 10.01 -16.41 13.76
CA SER A 189 9.24 -15.16 13.69
C SER A 189 8.62 -14.89 12.31
N LYS A 190 8.30 -15.94 11.55
CA LYS A 190 7.78 -15.88 10.18
C LYS A 190 6.56 -16.78 10.01
N TYR A 191 5.81 -16.53 8.94
CA TYR A 191 4.76 -17.44 8.50
C TYR A 191 5.34 -18.54 7.62
N GLU A 192 5.00 -19.78 7.94
CA GLU A 192 5.46 -20.98 7.26
C GLU A 192 4.28 -21.80 6.77
N ILE A 193 4.45 -22.51 5.65
CA ILE A 193 3.37 -23.26 5.04
C ILE A 193 3.03 -24.50 5.90
N LYS A 194 1.75 -24.67 6.22
CA LYS A 194 1.24 -25.80 7.00
C LYS A 194 1.03 -27.00 6.08
N GLY A 195 2.08 -27.79 5.91
CA GLY A 195 2.08 -28.95 5.01
C GLY A 195 2.20 -28.59 3.53
N ALA A 196 2.12 -29.58 2.64
CA ALA A 196 2.26 -29.36 1.20
C ALA A 196 1.05 -28.62 0.60
N PRO A 197 1.24 -27.72 -0.39
CA PRO A 197 0.15 -27.07 -1.10
C PRO A 197 -0.80 -28.11 -1.71
N LYS A 198 -2.11 -27.97 -1.47
CA LYS A 198 -3.09 -28.86 -2.10
C LYS A 198 -3.38 -28.36 -3.52
N SER A 199 -3.04 -29.16 -4.52
CA SER A 199 -3.41 -28.92 -5.92
C SER A 199 -4.79 -29.50 -6.19
N SER A 200 -5.75 -28.66 -6.56
CA SER A 200 -7.07 -29.11 -7.05
C SER A 200 -7.02 -29.31 -8.55
N GLY A 201 -6.21 -30.26 -9.01
CA GLY A 201 -6.23 -30.69 -10.40
C GLY A 201 -7.46 -31.56 -10.65
N THR A 202 -8.36 -31.13 -11.52
CA THR A 202 -9.39 -32.02 -12.09
C THR A 202 -8.66 -33.21 -12.71
N LYS A 203 -8.79 -34.41 -12.13
CA LYS A 203 -8.35 -35.64 -12.80
C LYS A 203 -9.10 -35.67 -14.14
N LYS A 204 -8.41 -35.41 -15.25
CA LYS A 204 -8.92 -35.79 -16.58
C LYS A 204 -9.17 -37.29 -16.49
N LYS A 205 -10.45 -37.71 -16.49
CA LYS A 205 -10.79 -39.07 -16.89
C LYS A 205 -10.27 -39.22 -18.31
N ARG A 206 -9.28 -40.09 -18.49
CA ARG A 206 -8.87 -40.60 -19.80
C ARG A 206 -10.01 -41.44 -20.36
#